data_AF-A0A970CJS3-F1
#
_entry.id   AF-A0A970CJS3-F1
#
_cell.length_a   1.000
_cell.length_b   1.000
_cell.length_c   1.000
_cell.angle_alpha   90.00
_cell.angle_beta   90.00
_cell.angle_gamma   90.00
#
_symmetry.space_group_name_H-M   'P 1'
#
loop_
_entity.id
_entity.type
_entity.pdbx_description
1 polymer ?
#
loop_
_entity_poly.entity_id
_entity_poly.type
_entity_poly.pdbx_seq_one_letter_code
_entity_poly.pdbx_strand_id
1 'polypeptide(L)'
;MTILLGVLAGIIFLSYSFYFYKIMLGKPEDFELELLKSLADWMVGRGTKSRSDLWTLYFVAIILEIFYFILVFTIIKHPVLLGVTGFFVGIEVIHMAFVARSFSRFFSGKIVLKELFNWKMERISGLAFFTHSFLLLVCLIFF
;
A
#
# COMPACT_ATOMS: atom_id res chain seq x y z
N MET A 1 3.25 -8.29 -21.61
CA MET A 1 3.10 -7.11 -20.73
C MET A 1 1.71 -7.04 -20.12
N THR A 2 0.63 -7.18 -20.90
CA THR A 2 -0.75 -7.24 -20.39
C THR A 2 -0.98 -8.37 -19.36
N ILE A 3 -0.51 -9.59 -19.64
CA ILE A 3 -0.61 -10.73 -18.69
C ILE A 3 0.12 -10.41 -17.38
N LEU A 4 1.32 -9.84 -17.44
CA LEU A 4 2.09 -9.46 -16.26
C LEU A 4 1.34 -8.42 -15.41
N LEU A 5 0.76 -7.40 -16.04
CA LEU A 5 -0.06 -6.41 -15.36
C LEU A 5 -1.29 -7.05 -14.72
N GLY A 6 -1.98 -7.95 -15.43
CA GLY A 6 -3.13 -8.69 -14.89
C GLY A 6 -2.76 -9.54 -13.68
N VAL A 7 -1.63 -10.24 -13.71
CA VAL A 7 -1.13 -11.02 -12.57
C VAL A 7 -0.82 -10.14 -11.37
N LEU A 8 -0.09 -9.03 -11.57
CA LEU A 8 0.23 -8.09 -10.49
C LEU A 8 -1.04 -7.47 -9.90
N ALA A 9 -1.96 -7.02 -10.75
CA ALA A 9 -3.25 -6.49 -10.30
C ALA A 9 -4.05 -7.54 -9.53
N GLY A 10 -4.04 -8.81 -9.97
CA GLY A 10 -4.66 -9.92 -9.26
C GLY A 10 -4.06 -10.14 -7.86
N ILE A 11 -2.73 -10.11 -7.74
CA ILE A 11 -2.04 -10.26 -6.46
C ILE A 11 -2.39 -9.10 -5.53
N ILE A 12 -2.34 -7.86 -6.01
CA ILE A 12 -2.70 -6.66 -5.24
C ILE A 12 -4.16 -6.77 -4.79
N PHE A 13 -5.07 -7.05 -5.72
CA PHE A 13 -6.49 -7.20 -5.44
C PHE A 13 -6.74 -8.23 -4.34
N LEU A 14 -6.18 -9.43 -4.45
CA LEU A 14 -6.35 -10.49 -3.45
C LEU A 14 -5.72 -10.13 -2.09
N SER A 15 -4.53 -9.50 -2.09
CA SER A 15 -3.85 -9.11 -0.86
C SER A 15 -4.65 -8.06 -0.09
N TYR A 16 -5.18 -7.05 -0.80
CA TYR A 16 -5.97 -5.99 -0.20
C TYR A 16 -7.43 -6.39 0.05
N SER A 17 -7.94 -7.47 -0.55
CA SER A 17 -9.32 -7.95 -0.33
C SER A 17 -9.60 -8.23 1.15
N PHE A 18 -8.65 -8.82 1.86
CA PHE A 18 -8.83 -9.12 3.29
C PHE A 18 -8.96 -7.84 4.12
N TYR A 19 -8.08 -6.85 3.88
CA TYR A 19 -8.12 -5.58 4.59
C TYR A 19 -9.36 -4.76 4.21
N PHE A 20 -9.70 -4.71 2.91
CA PHE A 20 -10.93 -4.09 2.40
C PHE A 20 -12.17 -4.67 3.10
N TYR A 21 -12.26 -5.99 3.21
CA TYR A 21 -13.37 -6.66 3.89
C TYR A 21 -13.51 -6.21 5.36
N LYS A 22 -12.39 -6.11 6.09
CA LYS A 22 -12.38 -5.63 7.48
C LYS A 22 -12.79 -4.16 7.61
N ILE A 23 -12.36 -3.31 6.66
CA ILE A 23 -12.79 -1.91 6.58
C ILE A 23 -14.30 -1.83 6.35
N MET A 24 -14.84 -2.63 5.43
CA MET A 24 -16.28 -2.65 5.11
C MET A 24 -17.14 -3.14 6.29
N LEU A 25 -16.62 -4.03 7.12
CA LEU A 25 -17.28 -4.45 8.37
C LEU A 25 -17.26 -3.38 9.47
N GLY A 26 -16.55 -2.27 9.26
CA GLY A 26 -16.41 -1.20 10.26
C GLY A 26 -15.60 -1.59 11.50
N LYS A 27 -14.83 -2.69 11.41
CA LYS A 27 -13.94 -3.15 12.48
C LYS A 27 -12.50 -3.43 11.98
N PRO A 28 -11.86 -2.49 11.25
CA PRO A 28 -10.47 -2.67 10.84
C PRO A 28 -9.47 -2.63 12.00
N GLU A 29 -9.85 -2.05 13.15
CA GLU A 29 -8.95 -1.78 14.28
C GLU A 29 -8.31 -3.05 14.86
N ASP A 30 -9.07 -4.16 14.95
CA ASP A 30 -8.56 -5.41 15.50
C ASP A 30 -7.38 -5.95 14.67
N PHE A 31 -7.52 -5.87 13.34
CA PHE A 31 -6.48 -6.30 12.41
C PHE A 31 -5.28 -5.35 12.42
N GLU A 32 -5.52 -4.04 12.48
CA GLU A 32 -4.46 -3.02 12.55
C GLU A 32 -3.62 -3.17 13.83
N LEU A 33 -4.28 -3.50 14.95
CA LEU A 33 -3.62 -3.76 16.22
C LEU A 33 -2.83 -5.07 16.19
N GLU A 34 -3.34 -6.11 15.54
CA GLU A 34 -2.61 -7.36 15.31
C GLU A 34 -1.37 -7.15 14.42
N LEU A 35 -1.48 -6.33 13.38
CA LEU A 35 -0.34 -5.92 12.54
C LEU A 35 0.72 -5.17 13.36
N LEU A 36 0.31 -4.23 14.20
CA LEU A 36 1.24 -3.50 15.07
C LEU A 36 1.96 -4.40 16.06
N LYS A 37 1.25 -5.35 16.68
CA LYS A 37 1.86 -6.33 17.59
C LYS A 37 2.88 -7.19 16.86
N SER A 38 2.50 -7.73 15.71
CA SER A 38 3.38 -8.55 14.88
C SER A 38 4.63 -7.78 14.44
N LEU A 39 4.47 -6.50 14.08
CA LEU A 39 5.59 -5.63 13.76
C LEU A 39 6.47 -5.39 15.00
N ALA A 40 5.88 -5.12 16.17
CA ALA A 40 6.62 -4.92 17.41
C ALA A 40 7.49 -6.15 17.74
N ASP A 41 6.90 -7.34 17.71
CA ASP A 41 7.58 -8.61 18.01
C ASP A 41 8.74 -8.86 17.03
N TRP A 42 8.51 -8.62 15.74
CA TRP A 42 9.55 -8.72 14.72
C TRP A 42 10.69 -7.71 14.95
N MET A 43 10.35 -6.47 15.30
CA MET A 43 11.33 -5.42 15.60
C MET A 43 12.18 -5.76 16.83
N VAL A 44 11.57 -6.31 17.88
CA VAL A 44 12.26 -6.80 19.07
C VAL A 44 13.23 -7.93 18.69
N GLY A 45 12.79 -8.89 17.87
CA GLY A 45 13.64 -9.99 17.40
C GLY A 45 14.81 -9.54 16.52
N ARG A 46 14.66 -8.46 15.74
CA ARG A 46 15.71 -7.91 14.87
C ARG A 46 16.63 -6.91 15.56
N GLY A 47 16.21 -6.30 16.66
CA GLY A 47 16.97 -5.28 17.39
C GLY A 47 17.29 -4.05 16.53
N THR A 48 18.54 -3.59 16.54
CA THR A 48 18.98 -2.38 15.83
C THR A 48 18.90 -2.49 14.30
N LYS A 49 18.90 -3.72 13.75
CA LYS A 49 18.74 -3.95 12.30
C LYS A 49 17.33 -3.62 11.79
N SER A 50 16.32 -3.63 12.68
CA SER A 50 14.93 -3.31 12.34
C SER A 50 14.80 -1.96 11.61
N ARG A 51 15.65 -0.98 11.95
CA ARG A 51 15.69 0.32 11.27
C ARG A 51 16.06 0.20 9.81
N SER A 52 17.17 -0.47 9.50
CA SER A 52 17.62 -0.63 8.12
C SER A 52 16.63 -1.46 7.31
N ASP A 53 16.10 -2.52 7.92
CA ASP A 53 15.15 -3.43 7.27
C ASP A 53 13.84 -2.70 6.94
N LEU A 54 13.29 -1.87 7.85
CA LEU A 54 12.07 -1.09 7.58
C LEU A 54 12.27 -0.04 6.49
N TRP A 55 13.41 0.66 6.47
CA TRP A 55 13.71 1.57 5.36
C TRP A 55 13.87 0.83 4.04
N THR A 56 14.47 -0.36 4.06
CA THR A 56 14.60 -1.21 2.86
C THR A 56 13.23 -1.63 2.35
N LEU A 57 12.34 -2.11 3.24
CA LEU A 57 10.96 -2.46 2.89
C LEU A 57 10.19 -1.28 2.30
N TYR A 58 10.36 -0.09 2.88
CA TYR A 58 9.77 1.14 2.36
C TYR A 58 10.25 1.47 0.94
N PHE A 59 11.55 1.40 0.66
CA PHE A 59 12.07 1.64 -0.69
C PHE A 59 11.63 0.57 -1.69
N VAL A 60 11.59 -0.70 -1.27
CA VAL A 60 11.07 -1.80 -2.09
C VAL A 60 9.60 -1.55 -2.43
N ALA A 61 8.78 -1.11 -1.47
CA ALA A 61 7.38 -0.76 -1.71
C ALA A 61 7.24 0.36 -2.76
N ILE A 62 8.02 1.45 -2.63
CA ILE A 62 8.03 2.53 -3.64
C ILE A 62 8.39 2.00 -5.03
N ILE A 63 9.43 1.17 -5.13
CA ILE A 63 9.85 0.62 -6.43
C ILE A 63 8.74 -0.24 -7.04
N LEU A 64 8.08 -1.08 -6.24
CA LEU A 64 6.97 -1.90 -6.69
C LEU A 64 5.78 -1.06 -7.17
N GLU A 65 5.45 0.02 -6.46
CA GLU A 65 4.37 0.93 -6.85
C GLU A 65 4.69 1.68 -8.14
N ILE A 66 5.89 2.25 -8.24
CA ILE A 66 6.35 2.92 -9.46
C ILE A 66 6.29 1.95 -10.64
N PHE A 67 6.79 0.73 -10.46
CA PHE A 67 6.75 -0.30 -11.49
C PHE A 67 5.32 -0.66 -11.89
N TYR A 68 4.42 -0.86 -10.93
CA TYR A 68 3.02 -1.13 -11.17
C TYR A 68 2.35 0.00 -11.96
N PHE A 69 2.50 1.26 -11.52
CA PHE A 69 1.88 2.40 -12.20
C PHE A 69 2.46 2.64 -13.60
N ILE A 70 3.77 2.47 -13.80
CA ILE A 70 4.38 2.52 -15.14
C ILE A 70 3.75 1.47 -16.05
N LEU A 71 3.55 0.23 -15.57
CA LEU A 71 2.87 -0.79 -16.36
C LEU A 71 1.44 -0.38 -16.72
N VAL A 72 0.69 0.21 -15.79
CA VAL A 72 -0.67 0.70 -16.06
C VAL A 72 -0.66 1.78 -17.14
N PHE A 73 0.16 2.83 -17.00
CA PHE A 73 0.23 3.94 -17.97
C PHE A 73 0.73 3.50 -19.36
N THR A 74 1.55 2.45 -19.43
CA THR A 74 2.07 1.95 -20.71
C THR A 74 1.12 1.01 -21.43
N ILE A 75 0.32 0.21 -20.70
CA ILE A 75 -0.55 -0.82 -21.27
C ILE A 75 -1.97 -0.31 -21.50
N ILE A 76 -2.51 0.46 -20.54
CA ILE A 76 -3.90 0.93 -20.61
C ILE A 76 -3.99 2.18 -21.48
N LYS A 77 -4.90 2.16 -22.44
CA LYS A 77 -5.18 3.31 -23.33
C LYS A 77 -6.48 4.04 -22.99
N HIS A 78 -7.28 3.51 -22.07
CA HIS A 78 -8.57 4.08 -21.72
C HIS A 78 -8.41 5.38 -20.92
N PRO A 79 -8.79 6.56 -21.45
CA PRO A 79 -8.43 7.85 -20.88
C PRO A 79 -9.01 8.06 -19.47
N VAL A 80 -10.22 7.57 -19.21
CA VAL A 80 -10.84 7.66 -17.88
C VAL A 80 -10.04 6.85 -16.86
N LEU A 81 -9.57 5.65 -17.22
CA LEU A 81 -8.84 4.78 -16.30
C LEU A 81 -7.43 5.34 -16.01
N LEU A 82 -6.82 5.99 -17.01
CA LEU A 82 -5.58 6.73 -16.81
C LEU A 82 -5.77 7.94 -15.88
N GLY A 83 -6.89 8.68 -16.01
CA GLY A 83 -7.23 9.76 -15.10
C GLY A 83 -7.40 9.27 -13.65
N VAL A 84 -8.14 8.17 -13.45
CA VAL A 84 -8.29 7.53 -12.13
C VAL A 84 -6.95 7.04 -11.58
N THR A 85 -6.12 6.43 -12.43
CA THR A 85 -4.77 5.99 -12.05
C THR A 85 -3.90 7.15 -11.60
N GLY A 86 -3.91 8.27 -12.33
CA GLY A 86 -3.17 9.47 -11.94
C GLY A 86 -3.63 10.05 -10.59
N PHE A 87 -4.93 10.02 -10.31
CA PHE A 87 -5.46 10.42 -9.01
C PHE A 87 -4.95 9.51 -7.87
N PHE A 88 -4.94 8.18 -8.07
CA PHE A 88 -4.42 7.25 -7.07
C PHE A 88 -2.92 7.38 -6.87
N VAL A 89 -2.13 7.60 -7.93
CA VAL A 89 -0.71 7.94 -7.79
C VAL A 89 -0.53 9.16 -6.86
N GLY A 90 -1.38 10.19 -7.00
CA GLY A 90 -1.35 11.35 -6.12
C GLY A 90 -1.61 11.00 -4.64
N ILE A 91 -2.57 10.13 -4.37
CA ILE A 91 -2.86 9.64 -3.01
C ILE A 91 -1.64 8.88 -2.44
N GLU A 92 -1.07 7.96 -3.21
CA GLU A 92 0.05 7.13 -2.75
C GLU A 92 1.32 7.95 -2.53
N VAL A 93 1.59 8.97 -3.35
CA VAL A 93 2.71 9.90 -3.10
C VAL A 93 2.57 10.59 -1.75
N ILE A 94 1.35 11.04 -1.41
CA ILE A 94 1.07 11.68 -0.12
C ILE A 94 1.22 10.66 1.02
N HIS A 95 0.65 9.46 0.87
CA HIS A 95 0.75 8.37 1.84
C HIS A 95 2.21 7.99 2.12
N MET A 96 3.00 7.76 1.08
CA MET A 96 4.43 7.45 1.20
C MET A 96 5.22 8.54 1.90
N ALA A 97 4.90 9.81 1.65
CA ALA A 97 5.54 10.93 2.36
C ALA A 97 5.20 10.93 3.86
N PHE A 98 3.95 10.60 4.23
CA PHE A 98 3.57 10.43 5.64
C PHE A 98 4.31 9.26 6.29
N VAL A 99 4.38 8.10 5.63
CA VAL A 99 5.09 6.91 6.16
C VAL A 99 6.57 7.20 6.37
N ALA A 100 7.26 7.80 5.39
CA ALA A 100 8.67 8.19 5.55
C ALA A 100 8.89 9.16 6.72
N ARG A 101 8.01 10.15 6.86
CA ARG A 101 8.08 11.12 7.97
C ARG A 101 7.86 10.43 9.31
N SER A 102 6.89 9.52 9.42
CA SER A 102 6.63 8.75 10.62
C SER A 102 7.79 7.83 10.97
N PHE A 103 8.36 7.11 10.00
CA PHE A 103 9.54 6.26 10.22
C PHE A 103 10.72 7.07 10.74
N SER A 104 11.03 8.20 10.10
CA SER A 104 12.10 9.10 10.56
C SER A 104 11.86 9.60 12.00
N ARG A 105 10.63 10.01 12.32
CA ARG A 105 10.28 10.46 13.69
C ARG A 105 10.36 9.32 14.70
N PHE A 106 9.89 8.13 14.36
CA PHE A 106 9.89 6.96 15.23
C PHE A 106 11.32 6.53 15.58
N PHE A 107 12.21 6.40 14.59
CA PHE A 107 13.61 6.04 14.84
C PHE A 107 14.41 7.15 15.52
N SER A 108 13.93 8.40 15.49
CA SER A 108 14.48 9.50 16.31
C SER A 108 13.90 9.58 17.73
N GLY A 109 13.02 8.64 18.11
CA GLY A 109 12.39 8.58 19.44
C GLY A 109 11.31 9.65 19.67
N LYS A 110 10.85 10.34 18.62
CA LYS A 110 9.87 11.44 18.73
C LYS A 110 8.42 10.99 18.77
N ILE A 111 8.14 9.76 18.35
CA ILE A 111 6.81 9.14 18.35
C ILE A 111 6.94 7.68 18.76
N VAL A 112 5.84 7.09 19.24
CA VAL A 112 5.78 5.67 19.64
C VAL A 112 5.28 4.80 18.49
N LEU A 113 5.41 3.47 18.61
CA LEU A 113 5.04 2.53 17.55
C LEU A 113 3.56 2.62 17.13
N LYS A 114 2.64 2.90 18.05
CA LYS A 114 1.21 3.07 17.74
C LYS A 114 0.92 4.24 16.78
N GLU A 115 1.83 5.20 16.70
CA GLU A 115 1.76 6.40 15.87
C GLU A 115 2.56 6.26 14.57
N LEU A 116 3.19 5.09 14.35
CA LEU A 116 4.01 4.84 13.17
C LEU A 116 3.18 4.91 11.88
N PHE A 117 1.98 4.34 11.92
CA PHE A 117 1.04 4.35 10.80
C PHE A 117 -0.10 5.33 11.07
N ASN A 118 -0.42 6.14 10.07
CA ASN A 118 -1.66 6.91 10.08
C ASN A 118 -2.78 6.03 9.54
N TRP A 119 -3.46 5.28 10.42
CA TRP A 119 -4.49 4.30 10.04
C TRP A 119 -5.58 4.86 9.13
N LYS A 120 -5.93 6.14 9.28
CA LYS A 120 -6.89 6.76 8.37
C LYS A 120 -6.36 6.80 6.93
N MET A 121 -5.08 7.15 6.74
CA MET A 121 -4.43 7.12 5.43
C MET A 121 -4.18 5.70 4.93
N GLU A 122 -3.77 4.77 5.80
CA GLU A 122 -3.59 3.35 5.43
C GLU A 122 -4.90 2.75 4.90
N ARG A 123 -6.03 3.04 5.55
CA ARG A 123 -7.36 2.61 5.09
C ARG A 123 -7.69 3.21 3.72
N ILE A 124 -7.43 4.50 3.52
CA ILE A 124 -7.68 5.17 2.22
C ILE A 124 -6.83 4.55 1.11
N SER A 125 -5.53 4.37 1.35
CA SER A 125 -4.61 3.71 0.41
C SER A 125 -5.06 2.27 0.12
N GLY A 126 -5.41 1.49 1.15
CA GLY A 126 -5.92 0.13 0.99
C GLY A 126 -7.22 0.04 0.17
N LEU A 127 -8.16 0.95 0.40
CA LEU A 127 -9.37 1.07 -0.41
C LEU A 127 -9.05 1.47 -1.86
N ALA A 128 -8.11 2.40 -2.05
CA ALA A 128 -7.69 2.87 -3.37
C ALA A 128 -7.02 1.74 -4.19
N PHE A 129 -6.06 1.02 -3.61
CA PHE A 129 -5.40 -0.12 -4.26
C PHE A 129 -6.37 -1.25 -4.59
N PHE A 130 -7.28 -1.59 -3.68
CA PHE A 130 -8.32 -2.59 -3.95
C PHE A 130 -9.20 -2.16 -5.12
N THR A 131 -9.72 -0.93 -5.08
CA THR A 131 -10.62 -0.41 -6.11
C THR A 131 -9.93 -0.29 -7.46
N HIS A 132 -8.69 0.20 -7.48
CA HIS A 132 -7.87 0.34 -8.68
C HIS A 132 -7.60 -1.00 -9.35
N SER A 133 -7.09 -1.96 -8.57
CA SER A 133 -6.75 -3.28 -9.08
C SER A 133 -7.98 -4.01 -9.59
N PHE A 134 -9.13 -3.89 -8.91
CA PHE A 134 -10.41 -4.41 -9.40
C PHE A 134 -10.83 -3.79 -10.73
N LEU A 135 -10.85 -2.44 -10.83
CA LEU A 135 -11.22 -1.74 -12.07
C LEU A 135 -10.27 -2.10 -13.22
N LEU A 136 -8.98 -2.24 -12.93
CA LEU A 136 -7.99 -2.63 -13.90
C LEU A 136 -8.23 -4.06 -14.40
N LEU A 137 -8.50 -5.02 -13.52
CA LEU A 137 -8.82 -6.39 -13.89
C LEU A 137 -10.07 -6.45 -14.77
N VAL A 138 -11.13 -5.72 -14.40
CA VAL A 138 -12.34 -5.60 -15.23
C VAL A 138 -11.99 -5.01 -16.59
N CYS A 139 -11.20 -3.94 -16.64
CA CYS A 139 -10.76 -3.34 -17.90
C CYS A 139 -10.01 -4.34 -18.77
N LEU A 140 -9.08 -5.11 -18.21
CA LEU A 140 -8.27 -6.10 -18.94
C LEU A 140 -9.06 -7.32 -19.44
N ILE A 141 -10.19 -7.63 -18.81
CA ILE A 141 -11.07 -8.74 -19.22
C ILE A 141 -11.98 -8.31 -20.37
N PHE A 142 -12.50 -7.08 -20.34
CA PHE A 142 -13.51 -6.61 -21.28
C PHE A 142 -12.94 -5.78 -22.45
N PHE A 143 -11.73 -5.26 -22.35
CA PHE A 143 -11.09 -4.39 -23.34
C PHE A 143 -9.62 -4.76 -23.57
#